data_AF-A0A2T3HWL0-F1
#
_entry.id   AF-A0A2T3HWL0-F1
#
_cell.length_a   1.000
_cell.length_b   1.000
_cell.length_c   1.000
_cell.angle_alpha   90.00
_cell.angle_beta   90.00
_cell.angle_gamma   90.00
#
_symmetry.space_group_name_H-M   'P 1'
#
loop_
_entity.id
_entity.type
_entity.pdbx_description
1 polymer ?
#
loop_
_entity_poly.entity_id
_entity_poly.type
_entity_poly.pdbx_seq_one_letter_code
_entity_poly.pdbx_strand_id
1 'polypeptide(L)'
;MTTFTLTITHGLSHHPDIERMTTNPRQALRFLDREVSPYTHSFTKIITVNNKQYVKSVAEDDSQAFRADYMADNLFALWWQRVRGFLLNK
;
A
#
# COMPACT_ATOMS: atom_id res chain seq x y z
N MET A 1 2.55 -2.09 17.03
CA MET A 1 2.24 -2.78 15.77
C MET A 1 1.56 -1.77 14.86
N THR A 2 2.03 -1.60 13.63
CA THR A 2 1.51 -0.57 12.71
C THR A 2 0.22 -1.06 12.06
N THR A 3 -0.85 -0.30 12.19
CA THR A 3 -2.13 -0.59 11.55
C THR A 3 -2.35 0.37 10.40
N PHE A 4 -2.73 -0.17 9.25
CA PHE A 4 -3.06 0.55 8.04
C PHE A 4 -4.57 0.52 7.87
N THR A 5 -5.20 1.68 7.88
CA THR A 5 -6.61 1.84 7.50
C THR A 5 -6.68 2.06 6.01
N LEU A 6 -7.39 1.19 5.30
CA LEU A 6 -7.57 1.20 3.85
C LEU A 6 -8.98 1.71 3.57
N THR A 7 -9.11 2.80 2.84
CA THR A 7 -10.39 3.44 2.53
C THR A 7 -10.55 3.58 1.02
N ILE A 8 -11.67 3.08 0.48
CA ILE A 8 -12.12 3.41 -0.88
C ILE A 8 -13.24 4.41 -0.75
N THR A 9 -13.04 5.63 -1.24
CA THR A 9 -14.07 6.65 -1.31
C THR A 9 -14.62 6.81 -2.71
N HIS A 10 -15.93 6.92 -2.81
CA HIS A 10 -16.67 6.98 -4.08
C HIS A 10 -17.13 8.40 -4.44
N GLY A 11 -16.77 9.40 -3.62
CA GLY A 11 -17.08 10.81 -3.86
C GLY A 11 -18.58 11.08 -3.92
N LEU A 12 -19.08 11.54 -5.07
CA LEU A 12 -20.49 11.90 -5.29
C LEU A 12 -21.42 10.70 -5.50
N SER A 13 -20.92 9.47 -5.46
CA SER A 13 -21.77 8.29 -5.58
C SER A 13 -22.65 8.11 -4.34
N HIS A 14 -23.84 7.52 -4.51
CA HIS A 14 -24.70 7.14 -3.38
C HIS A 14 -24.17 5.96 -2.56
N HIS A 15 -23.05 5.33 -2.96
CA HIS A 15 -22.49 4.18 -2.27
C HIS A 15 -21.64 4.60 -1.07
N PRO A 16 -21.71 3.85 0.04
CA PRO A 16 -20.88 4.12 1.20
C PRO A 16 -19.41 3.86 0.89
N ASP A 17 -18.54 4.55 1.63
CA ASP A 17 -17.11 4.29 1.58
C ASP A 17 -16.79 2.90 2.15
N ILE A 18 -15.80 2.24 1.57
CA ILE A 18 -15.36 0.91 2.01
C ILE A 18 -14.13 1.08 2.88
N GLU A 19 -14.25 0.72 4.15
CA GLU A 19 -13.14 0.74 5.11
C GLU A 19 -12.68 -0.68 5.46
N ARG A 20 -11.37 -0.89 5.47
CA ARG A 20 -10.71 -2.13 5.89
C ARG A 20 -9.47 -1.80 6.70
N MET A 21 -9.03 -2.74 7.52
CA MET A 21 -7.78 -2.59 8.27
C MET A 21 -6.85 -3.76 7.98
N THR A 22 -5.55 -3.48 7.90
CA THR A 22 -4.52 -4.50 7.82
C THR A 22 -3.31 -4.08 8.64
N THR A 23 -2.56 -5.05 9.15
CA THR A 23 -1.24 -4.83 9.75
C THR A 23 -0.11 -5.21 8.79
N ASN A 24 -0.45 -5.74 7.60
CA ASN A 24 0.51 -6.18 6.61
C ASN A 24 0.75 -5.09 5.55
N PRO A 25 1.95 -4.48 5.50
CA PRO A 25 2.24 -3.42 4.55
C PRO A 25 2.21 -3.89 3.08
N ARG A 26 2.40 -5.19 2.80
CA ARG A 26 2.24 -5.73 1.42
C ARG A 26 0.77 -5.76 1.00
N GLN A 27 -0.13 -6.08 1.92
CA GLN A 27 -1.56 -6.07 1.66
C GLN A 27 -2.06 -4.64 1.46
N ALA A 28 -1.56 -3.70 2.26
CA ALA A 28 -1.77 -2.28 2.10
C ALA A 28 -1.28 -1.77 0.71
N LEU A 29 -0.06 -2.10 0.29
CA LEU A 29 0.40 -1.73 -1.06
C LEU A 29 -0.46 -2.36 -2.17
N ARG A 30 -0.84 -3.64 -2.03
CA ARG A 30 -1.72 -4.32 -3.00
C ARG A 30 -3.09 -3.63 -3.11
N PHE A 31 -3.61 -3.11 -2.00
CA PHE A 31 -4.83 -2.31 -1.99
C PHE A 31 -4.67 -1.07 -2.89
N LEU A 32 -3.60 -0.28 -2.71
CA LEU A 32 -3.32 0.86 -3.58
C LEU A 32 -3.17 0.44 -5.05
N ASP A 33 -2.43 -0.62 -5.35
CA ASP A 33 -2.12 -0.95 -6.74
C ASP A 33 -3.24 -1.65 -7.50
N ARG A 34 -3.99 -2.55 -6.84
CA ARG A 34 -4.84 -3.53 -7.54
C ARG A 34 -6.29 -3.54 -7.11
N GLU A 35 -6.62 -3.08 -5.91
CA GLU A 35 -8.02 -3.08 -5.50
C GLU A 35 -8.80 -2.00 -6.27
N VAL A 36 -10.04 -2.36 -6.59
CA VAL A 36 -10.98 -1.54 -7.34
C VAL A 36 -12.29 -1.47 -6.57
N SER A 37 -12.99 -0.34 -6.71
CA SER A 37 -14.34 -0.25 -6.18
C SER A 37 -15.25 -1.24 -6.94
N PRO A 38 -16.14 -1.97 -6.22
CA PRO A 38 -17.16 -2.79 -6.86
C PRO A 38 -18.34 -1.95 -7.41
N TYR A 39 -18.40 -0.66 -7.10
CA TYR A 39 -19.58 0.18 -7.34
C TYR A 39 -19.39 1.20 -8.45
N THR A 40 -18.18 1.73 -8.63
CA THR A 40 -17.90 2.81 -9.58
C THR A 40 -16.48 2.72 -10.11
N HIS A 41 -16.26 3.20 -11.34
CA HIS A 41 -14.93 3.36 -11.92
C HIS A 41 -14.22 4.62 -11.40
N SER A 42 -14.97 5.61 -10.93
CA SER A 42 -14.45 6.84 -10.32
C SER A 42 -14.44 6.67 -8.80
N PHE A 43 -13.28 6.30 -8.26
CA PHE A 43 -13.06 6.14 -6.83
C PHE A 43 -11.64 6.60 -6.47
N THR A 44 -11.43 6.90 -5.19
CA THR A 44 -10.13 7.23 -4.63
C THR A 44 -9.78 6.22 -3.55
N LYS A 45 -8.53 5.76 -3.55
CA LYS A 45 -7.97 4.86 -2.55
C LYS A 45 -7.11 5.66 -1.58
N ILE A 46 -7.27 5.42 -0.30
CA ILE A 46 -6.54 6.11 0.76
C ILE A 46 -6.01 5.07 1.72
N ILE A 47 -4.73 5.18 2.09
CA ILE A 47 -4.16 4.44 3.21
C ILE A 47 -3.81 5.43 4.30
N THR A 48 -4.38 5.25 5.48
CA THR A 48 -4.03 6.05 6.66
C THR A 48 -3.21 5.23 7.63
N VAL A 49 -2.08 5.79 8.08
CA VAL A 49 -1.18 5.18 9.05
C VAL A 49 -0.48 6.26 9.87
N ASN A 50 -0.60 6.21 11.20
CA ASN A 50 0.07 7.14 12.14
C ASN A 50 0.02 8.62 11.69
N ASN A 51 -1.16 9.11 11.32
CA ASN A 51 -1.42 10.46 10.82
C ASN A 51 -0.85 10.82 9.43
N LYS A 52 -0.22 9.87 8.74
CA LYS A 52 0.08 9.99 7.30
C LYS A 52 -1.05 9.40 6.48
N GLN A 53 -1.32 10.00 5.33
CA GLN A 53 -2.23 9.48 4.33
C GLN A 53 -1.47 9.30 3.01
N TYR A 54 -1.78 8.21 2.31
CA TYR A 54 -1.26 7.91 0.98
C TYR A 54 -2.45 7.72 0.07
N VAL A 55 -2.55 8.53 -0.98
CA VAL A 55 -3.70 8.60 -1.85
C VAL A 55 -3.36 8.02 -3.22
N LYS A 56 -4.32 7.29 -3.81
CA LYS A 56 -4.28 6.94 -5.22
C LYS A 56 -5.64 7.19 -5.87
N SER A 57 -5.65 8.15 -6.78
CA SER A 57 -6.78 8.57 -7.59
C SER A 57 -6.33 8.71 -9.05
N VAL A 58 -7.16 9.31 -9.90
CA VAL A 58 -6.77 9.65 -11.28
C VAL A 58 -5.74 10.78 -11.31
N ALA A 59 -5.76 11.69 -10.33
CA ALA A 59 -4.90 12.87 -10.29
C ALA A 59 -3.62 12.67 -9.46
N GLU A 60 -3.59 11.66 -8.59
CA GLU A 60 -2.54 11.49 -7.58
C GLU A 60 -2.21 10.00 -7.39
N ASP A 61 -0.93 9.65 -7.22
CA ASP A 61 -0.49 8.27 -6.99
C ASP A 61 0.70 8.20 -6.02
N ASP A 62 0.38 8.05 -4.74
CA ASP A 62 1.36 7.91 -3.65
C ASP A 62 1.85 6.48 -3.45
N SER A 63 1.57 5.56 -4.37
CA SER A 63 2.00 4.16 -4.24
C SER A 63 3.52 4.02 -4.10
N GLN A 64 4.29 4.86 -4.79
CA GLN A 64 5.76 4.88 -4.67
C GLN A 64 6.22 5.41 -3.32
N ALA A 65 5.60 6.49 -2.82
CA ALA A 65 5.92 7.05 -1.51
C ALA A 65 5.60 6.06 -0.39
N PHE A 66 4.45 5.39 -0.45
CA PHE A 66 4.09 4.32 0.48
C PHE A 66 5.09 3.17 0.46
N ARG A 67 5.52 2.76 -0.74
CA ARG A 67 6.51 1.70 -0.91
C ARG A 67 7.87 2.09 -0.33
N ALA A 68 8.30 3.33 -0.48
CA ALA A 68 9.54 3.81 0.13
C ALA A 68 9.45 3.78 1.67
N ASP A 69 8.33 4.23 2.23
CA ASP A 69 8.17 4.35 3.69
C ASP A 69 7.99 3.00 4.40
N TYR A 70 7.35 2.00 3.76
CA TYR A 70 6.96 0.75 4.44
C TYR A 70 7.45 -0.54 3.78
N MET A 71 8.12 -0.49 2.63
CA MET A 71 8.65 -1.68 1.93
C MET A 71 10.17 -1.67 1.69
N ALA A 72 10.89 -0.59 2.04
CA ALA A 72 12.32 -0.44 1.75
C ALA A 72 13.22 -1.52 2.39
N ASP A 73 12.83 -2.09 3.53
CA ASP A 73 13.65 -3.10 4.23
C ASP A 73 13.85 -4.41 3.45
N ASN A 74 12.98 -4.74 2.48
CA ASN A 74 13.13 -5.99 1.73
C ASN A 74 14.19 -5.94 0.62
N LEU A 75 14.55 -4.77 0.10
CA LEU A 75 15.53 -4.67 -1.00
C LEU A 75 16.96 -4.91 -0.50
N PHE A 76 17.31 -4.37 0.66
CA PHE A 76 18.60 -4.62 1.32
C PHE A 76 18.69 -6.03 1.87
N ALA A 77 17.62 -6.56 2.47
CA ALA A 77 17.60 -7.94 2.99
C ALA A 77 17.71 -8.99 1.89
N LEU A 78 17.05 -8.80 0.73
CA LEU A 78 17.18 -9.69 -0.44
C LEU A 78 18.58 -9.64 -1.06
N TRP A 79 19.19 -8.45 -1.14
CA TRP A 79 20.58 -8.30 -1.57
C TRP A 79 21.55 -8.96 -0.60
N TRP A 80 21.36 -8.77 0.70
CA TRP A 80 22.22 -9.35 1.74
C TRP A 80 22.14 -10.88 1.77
N GLN A 81 20.96 -11.47 1.57
CA GLN A 81 20.83 -12.93 1.44
C GLN A 81 21.54 -13.46 0.19
N ARG A 82 21.46 -12.75 -0.93
CA ARG A 82 22.12 -13.16 -2.18
C ARG A 82 23.65 -13.06 -2.09
N VAL A 83 24.16 -12.04 -1.39
CA VAL A 83 25.60 -11.85 -1.11
C VAL A 83 26.11 -12.86 -0.07
N ARG A 84 25.38 -13.11 1.01
CA ARG A 84 25.74 -14.14 2.00
C ARG A 84 25.77 -15.54 1.40
N GLY A 85 24.81 -15.89 0.54
CA GLY A 85 24.82 -17.17 -0.18
C GLY A 85 26.03 -17.36 -1.10
N PHE A 86 26.59 -16.26 -1.61
CA PHE A 86 27.81 -16.28 -2.44
C PHE A 86 29.09 -16.41 -1.59
N LEU A 87 29.12 -15.79 -0.41
CA LEU A 87 30.28 -15.82 0.51
C LEU A 87 30.42 -17.14 1.28
N LEU A 88 29.31 -17.83 1.55
CA LEU A 88 29.29 -19.10 2.31
C LEU A 88 29.49 -20.35 1.44
N ASN A 89 29.54 -20.21 0.11
CA ASN A 89 29.74 -21.32 -0.82
C ASN A 89 31.21 -21.43 -1.29
N LYS A 90 32.16 -21.09 -0.42
CA LYS A 90 33.61 -21.10 -0.68
C LYS A 90 34.34 -21.94 0.36
#